data_AF-A0AAD6ACS5-F1
#
_entry.id   AF-A0AAD6ACS5-F1
#
_cell.length_a   1.000
_cell.length_b   1.000
_cell.length_c   1.000
_cell.angle_alpha   90.00
_cell.angle_beta   90.00
_cell.angle_gamma   90.00
#
_symmetry.space_group_name_H-M   'P 1'
#
loop_
_entity.id
_entity.type
_entity.pdbx_description
1 polymer ?
#
loop_
_entity_poly.entity_id
_entity_poly.type
_entity_poly.pdbx_seq_one_letter_code
_entity_poly.pdbx_strand_id
1 'polypeptide(L)'
;MITRTVSKNPRTTRGDLVNDLQRAGTKVTKATTSNTLRRQGLKSCSARHVPLLKPVHVQARLKFAREYLDDPEEDWENVICAGLQEKDVIISINGEPIASASDVSAVIKRDETLKMVVRRGNEDVILSIVPEDIEP
;
A
#
# COMPACT_ATOMS: atom_id res chain seq x y z
N MET A 1 -32.49 17.64 -15.64
CA MET A 1 -31.62 17.05 -16.69
C MET A 1 -30.15 17.05 -16.25
N ILE A 2 -29.57 18.21 -15.92
CA ILE A 2 -28.12 18.39 -15.62
C ILE A 2 -27.62 17.54 -14.45
N THR A 3 -28.35 17.51 -13.32
CA THR A 3 -27.95 16.76 -12.12
C THR A 3 -27.86 15.25 -12.37
N ARG A 4 -28.73 14.71 -13.22
CA ARG A 4 -28.75 13.28 -13.58
C ARG A 4 -27.53 12.90 -14.42
N THR A 5 -27.09 13.78 -15.32
CA THR A 5 -25.89 13.57 -16.13
C THR A 5 -24.63 13.57 -15.27
N VAL A 6 -24.49 14.55 -14.38
CA VAL A 6 -23.34 14.67 -13.46
C VAL A 6 -23.30 13.53 -12.44
N SER A 7 -24.46 13.07 -11.96
CA SER A 7 -24.52 11.93 -11.04
C SER A 7 -24.13 10.60 -11.72
N LYS A 8 -24.50 10.39 -12.98
CA LYS A 8 -24.10 9.20 -13.75
C LYS A 8 -22.62 9.19 -14.09
N ASN A 9 -22.06 10.35 -14.45
CA ASN A 9 -20.65 10.51 -14.75
C ASN A 9 -20.07 11.73 -14.02
N PRO A 10 -19.48 11.55 -12.82
CA PRO A 10 -18.93 12.66 -12.05
C PRO A 10 -17.68 13.28 -12.67
N ARG A 11 -17.14 12.70 -13.76
CA ARG A 11 -16.01 13.25 -14.51
C ARG A 11 -16.44 14.24 -15.60
N THR A 12 -17.75 14.40 -15.85
CA THR A 12 -18.27 15.33 -16.85
C THR A 12 -17.91 16.77 -16.51
N THR A 13 -17.37 17.50 -17.49
CA THR A 13 -16.97 18.89 -17.27
C THR A 13 -18.13 19.87 -17.49
N ARG A 14 -17.96 21.09 -16.99
CA ARG A 14 -18.91 22.20 -17.24
C ARG A 14 -19.04 22.51 -18.74
N GLY A 15 -18.00 22.26 -19.54
CA GLY A 15 -18.01 22.47 -20.99
C GLY A 15 -18.86 21.43 -21.69
N ASP A 16 -18.69 20.16 -21.34
CA ASP A 16 -19.48 19.05 -21.88
C ASP A 16 -20.97 19.26 -21.62
N LEU A 17 -21.32 19.68 -20.40
CA LEU A 17 -22.71 20.01 -20.04
C LEU A 17 -23.29 21.15 -20.90
N VAL A 18 -22.48 22.17 -21.23
CA VAL A 18 -22.93 23.27 -22.09
C VAL A 18 -23.18 22.76 -23.51
N ASN A 19 -22.31 21.91 -24.04
CA ASN A 19 -22.48 21.33 -25.38
C ASN A 19 -23.73 20.44 -25.46
N ASP A 20 -23.95 19.59 -24.46
CA ASP A 20 -25.13 18.72 -24.37
C ASP A 20 -26.43 19.54 -24.33
N LEU A 21 -26.45 20.61 -23.53
CA LEU A 21 -27.60 21.50 -23.41
C LEU A 21 -27.86 22.27 -24.70
N GLN A 22 -26.82 22.74 -25.39
CA GLN A 22 -26.95 23.40 -26.70
C GLN A 22 -27.51 22.44 -27.75
N ARG A 23 -27.09 21.18 -27.75
CA ARG A 23 -27.63 20.14 -28.64
C ARG A 23 -29.10 19.85 -28.38
N ALA A 24 -29.56 20.00 -27.14
CA ALA A 24 -30.97 19.94 -26.76
C ALA A 24 -31.76 21.23 -27.05
N GLY A 25 -31.16 22.22 -27.72
CA GLY A 25 -31.79 23.49 -28.06
C GLY A 25 -31.73 24.55 -26.96
N THR A 26 -31.06 24.27 -25.83
CA THR A 26 -30.93 25.21 -24.71
C THR A 26 -29.59 25.93 -24.74
N LYS A 27 -29.60 27.24 -25.03
CA LYS A 27 -28.38 28.06 -25.04
C LYS A 27 -28.05 28.52 -23.62
N VAL A 28 -26.99 27.96 -23.05
CA VAL A 28 -26.51 28.30 -21.69
C VAL A 28 -25.04 28.69 -21.70
N THR A 29 -24.62 29.46 -20.69
CA THR A 29 -23.21 29.78 -20.45
C THR A 29 -22.61 28.85 -19.39
N LYS A 30 -21.28 28.71 -19.37
CA LYS A 30 -20.56 27.95 -18.33
C LYS A 30 -20.88 28.44 -16.92
N ALA A 31 -21.05 29.75 -16.73
CA ALA A 31 -21.41 30.35 -15.44
C ALA A 31 -22.82 29.94 -14.99
N THR A 32 -23.78 29.96 -15.91
CA THR A 32 -25.16 29.50 -15.66
C THR A 32 -25.15 28.04 -15.19
N THR A 33 -24.46 27.16 -15.91
CA THR A 33 -24.34 25.74 -15.53
C THR A 33 -23.66 25.58 -14.17
N SER A 34 -22.58 26.33 -13.91
CA SER A 34 -21.85 26.28 -12.64
C SER A 34 -22.71 26.74 -11.45
N ASN A 35 -23.47 27.82 -11.60
CA ASN A 35 -24.35 28.34 -10.55
C ASN A 35 -25.50 27.38 -10.26
N THR A 36 -26.09 26.78 -11.30
CA THR A 36 -27.13 25.76 -11.15
C THR A 36 -26.60 24.54 -10.41
N LEU A 37 -25.41 24.04 -10.73
CA LEU A 37 -24.79 22.92 -10.01
C LEU A 37 -24.53 23.26 -8.54
N ARG A 38 -24.02 24.45 -8.24
CA ARG A 38 -23.77 24.91 -6.86
C ARG A 38 -25.06 25.04 -6.05
N ARG A 39 -26.15 25.57 -6.63
CA ARG A 39 -27.48 25.63 -5.99
C ARG A 39 -28.02 24.24 -5.66
N GLN A 40 -27.60 23.23 -6.40
CA GLN A 40 -27.95 21.82 -6.17
C GLN A 40 -26.93 21.10 -5.26
N GLY A 41 -25.99 21.82 -4.64
CA GLY A 41 -24.97 21.25 -3.74
C GLY A 41 -23.83 20.51 -4.45
N LEU A 42 -23.77 20.52 -5.78
CA LEU A 42 -22.73 19.84 -6.54
C LEU A 42 -21.52 20.77 -6.71
N LYS A 43 -20.44 20.46 -5.98
CA LYS A 43 -19.15 21.15 -6.09
C LYS A 43 -18.23 20.45 -7.09
N SER A 44 -17.40 21.24 -7.76
CA SER A 44 -16.29 20.69 -8.56
C SER A 44 -15.24 20.07 -7.63
N CYS A 45 -14.74 18.89 -8.01
CA CYS A 45 -13.68 18.18 -7.29
C CYS A 45 -12.48 17.94 -8.21
N SER A 46 -11.28 17.86 -7.62
CA SER A 46 -10.09 17.36 -8.32
C SER A 46 -10.02 15.84 -8.16
N ALA A 47 -9.67 15.12 -9.23
CA ALA A 47 -9.44 13.68 -9.14
C ALA A 47 -8.15 13.42 -8.35
N ARG A 48 -8.18 12.49 -7.40
CA ARG A 48 -6.96 12.08 -6.67
C ARG A 48 -6.03 11.33 -7.61
N HIS A 49 -4.75 11.66 -7.56
CA HIS A 49 -3.69 10.91 -8.24
C HIS A 49 -3.43 9.63 -7.45
N VAL A 50 -4.05 8.54 -7.90
CA VAL A 50 -3.82 7.20 -7.36
C VAL A 50 -3.08 6.36 -8.40
N PRO A 51 -2.21 5.44 -7.97
CA PRO A 51 -1.58 4.49 -8.89
C PRO A 51 -2.66 3.71 -9.67
N LEU A 52 -2.44 3.53 -10.96
CA LEU A 52 -3.31 2.68 -11.78
C LEU A 52 -2.98 1.22 -11.45
N LEU A 53 -3.80 0.61 -10.60
CA LEU A 53 -3.67 -0.81 -10.26
C LEU A 53 -4.23 -1.67 -11.39
N LYS A 54 -3.45 -2.66 -11.82
CA LYS A 54 -3.96 -3.74 -12.67
C LYS A 54 -4.91 -4.63 -11.87
N PRO A 55 -5.86 -5.33 -12.51
CA PRO A 55 -6.76 -6.26 -11.82
C PRO A 55 -6.05 -7.27 -10.93
N VAL A 56 -4.89 -7.79 -11.35
CA VAL A 56 -4.06 -8.72 -10.56
C VAL A 56 -3.68 -8.12 -9.21
N HIS A 57 -3.23 -6.86 -9.17
CA HIS A 57 -2.87 -6.19 -7.91
C HIS A 57 -4.08 -5.98 -7.00
N VAL A 58 -5.25 -5.69 -7.58
CA VAL A 58 -6.49 -5.54 -6.82
C VAL A 58 -6.88 -6.88 -6.19
N GLN A 59 -6.80 -7.98 -6.94
CA GLN A 59 -7.09 -9.32 -6.42
C GLN A 59 -6.11 -9.75 -5.33
N ALA A 60 -4.81 -9.53 -5.53
CA ALA A 60 -3.79 -9.83 -4.52
C ALA A 60 -4.03 -9.04 -3.23
N ARG A 61 -4.30 -7.73 -3.32
CA ARG A 61 -4.63 -6.89 -2.16
C ARG A 61 -5.91 -7.32 -1.45
N LEU A 62 -6.95 -7.70 -2.21
CA LEU A 62 -8.20 -8.20 -1.63
C LEU A 62 -8.02 -9.57 -0.97
N LYS A 63 -7.23 -10.47 -1.56
CA LYS A 63 -6.90 -11.77 -0.98
C LYS A 63 -6.21 -11.57 0.36
N PHE A 64 -5.13 -10.77 0.38
CA PHE A 64 -4.40 -10.42 1.58
C PHE A 64 -5.32 -9.81 2.65
N ALA A 65 -6.07 -8.76 2.31
CA ALA A 65 -6.94 -8.11 3.30
C ALA A 65 -8.04 -9.02 3.87
N ARG A 66 -8.47 -10.06 3.15
CA ARG A 66 -9.45 -11.05 3.65
C ARG A 66 -8.81 -12.12 4.52
N GLU A 67 -7.62 -12.56 4.12
CA GLU A 67 -6.86 -13.61 4.80
C GLU A 67 -6.44 -13.15 6.19
N TYR A 68 -5.99 -11.90 6.31
CA TYR A 68 -5.49 -11.31 7.56
C TYR A 68 -6.47 -10.33 8.21
N LEU A 69 -7.78 -10.42 7.92
CA LEU A 69 -8.79 -9.46 8.43
C LEU A 69 -9.02 -9.61 9.94
N ASP A 70 -9.00 -10.86 10.40
CA ASP A 70 -9.40 -11.26 11.76
C ASP A 70 -8.19 -11.69 12.62
N ASP A 71 -6.98 -11.51 12.10
CA ASP A 71 -5.76 -11.91 12.81
C ASP A 71 -5.53 -11.04 14.05
N PRO A 72 -5.21 -11.64 15.21
CA PRO A 72 -4.93 -10.91 16.43
C PRO A 72 -3.68 -10.02 16.26
N GLU A 73 -3.64 -8.89 16.97
CA GLU A 73 -2.53 -7.92 16.92
C GLU A 73 -1.16 -8.57 17.28
N GLU A 74 -1.20 -9.61 18.10
CA GLU A 74 -0.06 -10.44 18.51
C GLU A 74 0.62 -11.18 17.34
N ASP A 75 -0.14 -11.57 16.30
CA ASP A 75 0.45 -12.19 15.10
C ASP A 75 1.27 -11.18 14.29
N TRP A 76 0.88 -9.90 14.30
CA TRP A 76 1.62 -8.84 13.62
C TRP A 76 2.92 -8.46 14.34
N GLU A 77 3.02 -8.67 15.66
CA GLU A 77 4.27 -8.49 16.40
C GLU A 77 5.31 -9.56 16.02
N ASN A 78 4.86 -10.79 15.73
CA ASN A 78 5.71 -11.92 15.33
C ASN A 78 6.10 -11.91 13.85
N VAL A 79 5.28 -11.28 12.98
CA VAL A 79 5.54 -11.17 11.54
C VAL A 79 6.77 -10.31 11.22
N ILE A 80 7.21 -9.44 12.15
CA ILE A 80 8.24 -8.44 11.81
C ILE A 80 9.67 -8.98 11.90
N CYS A 81 9.97 -9.98 12.74
CA CYS A 81 11.31 -10.56 12.84
C CYS A 81 11.27 -11.81 13.74
N ALA A 82 12.04 -12.86 13.42
CA ALA A 82 12.18 -14.10 14.22
C ALA A 82 12.87 -13.89 15.58
N GLY A 83 12.36 -12.97 16.39
CA GLY A 83 12.89 -12.51 17.67
C GLY A 83 13.96 -11.41 17.59
N LEU A 84 14.36 -10.98 16.39
CA LEU A 84 15.27 -9.84 16.21
C LEU A 84 14.56 -8.53 16.56
N GLN A 85 15.26 -7.68 17.31
CA GLN A 85 14.77 -6.37 17.74
C GLN A 85 15.61 -5.25 17.13
N GLU A 86 15.04 -4.04 17.11
CA GLU A 86 15.81 -2.87 16.69
C GLU A 86 17.02 -2.67 17.63
N LYS A 87 18.20 -2.42 17.05
CA LYS A 87 19.51 -2.24 17.73
C LYS A 87 20.20 -3.52 18.21
N ASP A 88 19.68 -4.67 17.83
CA ASP A 88 20.39 -5.94 17.97
C ASP A 88 21.69 -5.92 17.14
N VAL A 89 22.82 -6.28 17.76
CA VAL A 89 24.13 -6.39 17.07
C VAL A 89 24.47 -7.86 16.87
N ILE A 90 24.53 -8.31 15.62
CA ILE A 90 24.88 -9.70 15.28
C ILE A 90 26.38 -9.92 15.54
N ILE A 91 26.70 -10.85 16.45
CA ILE A 91 28.09 -11.22 16.78
C ILE A 91 28.52 -12.40 15.91
N SER A 92 27.68 -13.43 15.78
CA SER A 92 27.98 -14.63 15.01
C SER A 92 26.73 -15.28 14.45
N ILE A 93 26.89 -16.05 13.37
CA ILE A 93 25.86 -16.88 12.75
C ILE A 93 26.45 -18.27 12.53
N ASN A 94 25.77 -19.31 13.00
CA ASN A 94 26.21 -20.71 12.94
C ASN A 94 27.62 -20.96 13.53
N GLY A 95 28.01 -20.12 14.50
CA GLY A 95 29.35 -20.16 15.13
C GLY A 95 30.43 -19.39 14.37
N GLU A 96 30.13 -18.85 13.18
CA GLU A 96 31.04 -18.00 12.41
C GLU A 96 30.88 -16.53 12.84
N PRO A 97 31.96 -15.83 13.22
CA PRO A 97 31.88 -14.43 13.62
C PRO A 97 31.57 -13.54 12.41
N ILE A 98 30.67 -12.58 12.60
CA ILE A 98 30.23 -11.65 11.57
C ILE A 98 30.86 -10.28 11.83
N ALA A 99 31.59 -9.75 10.85
CA ALA A 99 32.16 -8.40 10.92
C ALA A 99 31.41 -7.41 10.01
N SER A 100 30.73 -7.92 8.97
CA SER A 100 30.09 -7.10 7.95
C SER A 100 28.79 -7.70 7.42
N ALA A 101 27.97 -6.86 6.77
CA ALA A 101 26.74 -7.32 6.11
C ALA A 101 27.00 -8.31 4.95
N SER A 102 28.18 -8.25 4.33
CA SER A 102 28.57 -9.20 3.28
C SER A 102 28.66 -10.62 3.84
N ASP A 103 29.23 -10.77 5.04
CA ASP A 103 29.36 -12.07 5.71
C ASP A 103 27.98 -12.67 6.00
N VAL A 104 27.05 -11.83 6.50
CA VAL A 104 25.65 -12.24 6.73
C VAL A 104 25.01 -12.75 5.44
N SER A 105 25.16 -12.01 4.34
CA SER A 105 24.59 -12.39 3.05
C SER A 105 25.17 -13.68 2.48
N ALA A 106 26.45 -13.96 2.75
CA ALA A 106 27.11 -15.19 2.32
C ALA A 106 26.58 -16.40 3.09
N VAL A 107 26.36 -16.25 4.40
CA VAL A 107 25.82 -17.32 5.25
C VAL A 107 24.34 -17.60 4.91
N ILE A 108 23.51 -16.57 4.70
CA ILE A 108 22.10 -16.74 4.31
C ILE A 108 21.96 -17.55 3.02
N LYS A 109 22.86 -17.34 2.05
CA LYS A 109 22.83 -18.07 0.77
C LYS A 109 23.30 -19.53 0.87
N ARG A 110 24.03 -19.86 1.94
CA ARG A 110 24.65 -21.18 2.11
C ARG A 110 23.79 -22.10 2.97
N ASP A 111 23.24 -21.56 4.05
CA ASP A 111 22.61 -22.35 5.12
C ASP A 111 21.10 -22.04 5.20
N GLU A 112 20.27 -23.09 5.23
CA GLU A 112 18.80 -22.98 5.32
C GLU A 112 18.30 -22.55 6.71
N THR A 113 19.13 -22.71 7.75
CA THR A 113 18.78 -22.30 9.12
C THR A 113 19.93 -21.55 9.75
N LEU A 114 19.62 -20.44 10.40
CA LEU A 114 20.60 -19.50 10.95
C LEU A 114 20.45 -19.44 12.47
N LYS A 115 21.43 -20.02 13.17
CA LYS A 115 21.57 -19.87 14.63
C LYS A 115 22.48 -18.69 14.90
N MET A 116 21.91 -17.56 15.27
CA MET A 116 22.66 -16.33 15.50
C MET A 116 22.82 -16.00 16.97
N VAL A 117 23.98 -15.46 17.32
CA VAL A 117 24.25 -14.85 18.63
C VAL A 117 24.23 -13.33 18.44
N VAL A 118 23.36 -12.67 19.19
CA VAL A 118 23.06 -11.25 19.04
C VAL A 118 23.23 -10.56 20.38
N ARG A 119 23.87 -9.39 20.38
CA ARG A 119 23.96 -8.53 21.55
C ARG A 119 22.77 -7.59 21.63
N ARG A 120 21.99 -7.73 22.71
CA ARG A 120 20.86 -6.87 23.05
C ARG A 120 21.18 -6.13 24.35
N GLY A 121 21.63 -4.89 24.23
CA GLY A 121 22.15 -4.13 25.38
C GLY A 121 23.39 -4.81 25.98
N ASN A 122 23.26 -5.35 27.19
CA ASN A 122 24.34 -6.02 27.91
C ASN A 122 24.23 -7.55 27.91
N GLU A 123 23.25 -8.11 27.20
CA GLU A 123 22.99 -9.54 27.16
C GLU A 123 23.25 -10.10 25.76
N ASP A 124 23.76 -11.32 25.70
CA ASP A 124 23.92 -12.07 24.46
C ASP A 124 22.77 -13.08 24.35
N VAL A 125 21.95 -12.95 23.30
CA VAL A 125 20.76 -13.75 23.04
C VAL A 125 20.99 -14.63 21.82
N ILE A 126 20.54 -15.89 21.90
CA ILE A 126 20.62 -16.84 20.79
C ILE A 126 19.25 -16.90 20.09
N LEU A 127 19.24 -16.67 18.78
CA LEU A 127 18.04 -16.73 17.94
C LEU A 127 18.21 -17.79 16.84
N SER A 128 17.12 -18.45 16.48
CA SER A 128 17.07 -19.42 15.38
C SER A 128 16.13 -18.89 14.32
N ILE A 129 16.66 -18.59 13.13
CA ILE A 129 15.92 -17.96 12.04
C ILE A 129 15.97 -18.86 10.81
N VAL A 130 14.83 -19.00 10.14
CA VAL A 130 14.72 -19.66 8.83
C VAL A 130 14.42 -18.57 7.81
N PRO A 131 15.35 -18.22 6.91
CA PRO A 131 15.09 -17.25 5.85
C PRO A 131 14.07 -17.81 4.86
N GLU A 132 13.20 -16.93 4.35
CA GLU A 132 12.22 -17.25 3.31
C GLU A 132 12.63 -16.53 2.00
N ASP A 133 12.66 -17.27 0.90
CA ASP A 133 12.92 -16.70 -0.43
C ASP A 133 11.70 -15.92 -0.92
N ILE A 134 11.86 -14.62 -1.12
CA ILE A 134 10.81 -13.77 -1.68
C ILE A 134 10.99 -13.72 -3.20
N GLU A 135 10.08 -14.38 -3.94
CA GLU A 135 10.02 -14.24 -5.40
C GLU A 135 9.67 -12.79 -5.80
N PRO A 136 10.34 -12.20 -6.82
CA PRO A 136 10.22 -10.78 -7.17
C PRO A 136 8.88 -10.37 -7.81
#